data_AF-A0A965RXE6-F1
#
_entry.id   AF-A0A965RXE6-F1
#
_cell.length_a   1.000
_cell.length_b   1.000
_cell.length_c   1.000
_cell.angle_alpha   90.00
_cell.angle_beta   90.00
_cell.angle_gamma   90.00
#
_symmetry.space_group_name_H-M   'P 1'
#
loop_
_entity.id
_entity.type
_entity.pdbx_description
1 polymer ?
#
loop_
_entity_poly.entity_id
_entity_poly.type
_entity_poly.pdbx_seq_one_letter_code
_entity_poly.pdbx_strand_id
1 'polypeptide(L)'
;YIEITLDADLQLVWPINGNLATETPAARIMDVDASGNYELRMPPASQVSVGQDALIRNVGQTTFTVTTYEGDSTIITVSPGIAKYIYLTDNGDVYGTWANVEFGAGTSSADAATLAGAGLLAVGATLNQSHPVSSITVSQAFVNTDRAKTYVWTGGVNTVTLPLSSAVGNNWFFLIKNAGTGTLTVSGSGGEFIDGAATKGFAPTESAFIVCTGTAFVTVGYGVSTQFEYGVLNKTVTGGSYTLTANEAANTIQIYNGTLNQNVTVVVPPIVNFYIISNQCNAGNFTLTFETGAVGASTATVPAGGQASLICDGTNLLNANTTQAGGTTFSLVNGTVSNPSLNFASEANTGIYRPGPGSLGISILANLVLETTATGIDVTGNVGASGTGNFEGGISGGTF
;
A
#
# COMPACT_ATOMS: atom_id res chain seq x y z
N TYR A 1 -31.13 49.54 5.98
CA TYR A 1 -30.35 48.48 6.61
C TYR A 1 -29.55 49.10 7.73
N ILE A 2 -29.44 48.45 8.88
CA ILE A 2 -28.60 48.88 10.00
C ILE A 2 -28.17 47.64 10.80
N GLU A 3 -26.95 47.69 11.35
CA GLU A 3 -26.45 46.76 12.36
C GLU A 3 -26.55 47.42 13.72
N ILE A 4 -27.10 46.71 14.71
CA ILE A 4 -27.34 47.20 16.07
C ILE A 4 -26.64 46.27 17.04
N THR A 5 -25.70 46.80 17.81
CA THR A 5 -25.21 46.15 19.04
C THR A 5 -26.14 46.56 20.17
N LEU A 6 -26.86 45.60 20.74
CA LEU A 6 -27.85 45.83 21.79
C LEU A 6 -27.28 45.40 23.15
N ASP A 7 -26.70 46.37 23.86
CA ASP A 7 -26.06 46.21 25.17
C ASP A 7 -26.88 46.81 26.34
N ALA A 8 -28.00 47.47 26.01
CA ALA A 8 -29.04 47.96 26.92
C ALA A 8 -30.37 48.07 26.17
N ASP A 9 -31.47 48.36 26.87
CA ASP A 9 -32.75 48.65 26.22
C ASP A 9 -32.63 49.88 25.30
N LEU A 10 -33.08 49.74 24.06
CA LEU A 10 -32.89 50.75 23.01
C LEU A 10 -34.22 51.22 22.45
N GLN A 11 -34.49 52.52 22.57
CA GLN A 11 -35.61 53.18 21.90
C GLN A 11 -35.22 53.61 20.49
N LEU A 12 -35.88 53.05 19.48
CA LEU A 12 -35.70 53.45 18.10
C LEU A 12 -36.53 54.69 17.77
N VAL A 13 -36.09 55.44 16.77
CA VAL A 13 -36.81 56.58 16.18
C VAL A 13 -37.15 56.35 14.72
N TRP A 14 -38.25 56.92 14.23
CA TRP A 14 -38.55 56.86 12.80
C TRP A 14 -37.53 57.67 12.01
N PRO A 15 -36.96 57.14 10.89
CA PRO A 15 -35.93 57.84 10.14
C PRO A 15 -36.31 59.25 9.67
N ILE A 16 -37.61 59.51 9.47
CA ILE A 16 -38.14 60.81 9.03
C ILE A 16 -38.32 61.81 10.18
N ASN A 17 -38.40 61.35 11.43
CA ASN A 17 -38.74 62.17 12.59
C ASN A 17 -37.62 62.26 13.64
N GLY A 18 -36.58 61.42 13.55
CA GLY A 18 -35.48 61.34 14.50
C GLY A 18 -34.24 62.13 14.08
N ASN A 19 -33.39 62.45 15.06
CA ASN A 19 -32.05 62.98 14.85
C ASN A 19 -31.05 61.83 14.70
N LEU A 20 -30.75 61.46 13.46
CA LEU A 20 -29.85 60.35 13.11
C LEU A 20 -28.40 60.53 13.58
N ALA A 21 -28.03 61.70 14.12
CA ALA A 21 -26.72 61.94 14.71
C ALA A 21 -26.63 61.48 16.18
N THR A 22 -27.76 61.31 16.88
CA THR A 22 -27.80 61.00 18.31
C THR A 22 -28.77 59.85 18.67
N GLU A 23 -29.62 59.44 17.73
CA GLU A 23 -30.66 58.43 17.94
C GLU A 23 -30.54 57.32 16.89
N THR A 24 -30.96 56.10 17.26
CA THR A 24 -30.88 54.93 16.36
C THR A 24 -32.15 54.81 15.52
N PRO A 25 -32.07 54.87 14.18
CA PRO A 25 -33.25 54.77 13.32
C PRO A 25 -33.82 53.34 13.25
N ALA A 26 -35.15 53.24 13.25
CA ALA A 26 -35.86 52.02 12.86
C ALA A 26 -35.76 51.81 11.33
N ALA A 27 -34.75 51.04 10.90
CA ALA A 27 -34.59 50.69 9.49
C ALA A 27 -35.50 49.52 9.09
N ARG A 28 -35.81 49.43 7.79
CA ARG A 28 -36.61 48.30 7.24
C ARG A 28 -35.95 46.93 7.37
N ILE A 29 -34.62 46.88 7.50
CA ILE A 29 -33.85 45.66 7.75
C ILE A 29 -32.87 45.97 8.87
N MET A 30 -32.92 45.20 9.95
CA MET A 30 -32.09 45.37 11.14
C MET A 30 -31.45 44.04 11.51
N ASP A 31 -30.11 44.04 11.61
CA ASP A 31 -29.34 42.94 12.20
C ASP A 31 -28.98 43.34 13.62
N VAL A 32 -29.38 42.54 14.59
CA VAL A 32 -29.25 42.86 16.01
C VAL A 32 -28.40 41.80 16.69
N ASP A 33 -27.32 42.23 17.34
CA ASP A 33 -26.47 41.43 18.21
C ASP A 33 -26.68 41.86 19.66
N ALA A 34 -27.42 41.05 20.43
CA ALA A 34 -27.76 41.35 21.81
C ALA A 34 -26.81 40.66 22.79
N SER A 35 -26.27 41.43 23.74
CA SER A 35 -25.41 40.89 24.81
C SER A 35 -26.18 40.43 26.06
N GLY A 36 -27.50 40.52 26.05
CA GLY A 36 -28.40 40.19 27.15
C GLY A 36 -29.86 40.16 26.73
N ASN A 37 -30.76 39.87 27.68
CA ASN A 37 -32.22 39.92 27.46
C ASN A 37 -32.71 41.38 27.50
N TYR A 38 -32.38 42.15 26.46
CA TYR A 38 -32.75 43.57 26.34
C TYR A 38 -33.95 43.77 25.42
N GLU A 39 -34.55 44.96 25.51
CA GLU A 39 -35.66 45.40 24.68
C GLU A 39 -35.21 46.28 23.52
N LEU A 40 -35.63 45.93 22.30
CA LEU A 40 -35.58 46.80 21.14
C LEU A 40 -36.97 47.43 20.95
N ARG A 41 -37.11 48.69 21.35
CA ARG A 41 -38.41 49.37 21.40
C ARG A 41 -38.67 50.09 20.08
N MET A 42 -39.78 49.75 19.43
CA MET A 42 -40.19 50.41 18.18
C MET A 42 -40.57 51.88 18.44
N PRO A 43 -40.40 52.78 17.46
CA PRO A 43 -40.77 54.18 17.63
C PRO A 43 -42.29 54.38 17.76
N PRO A 44 -42.76 55.58 18.16
CA PRO A 44 -44.19 55.85 18.32
C PRO A 44 -45.00 55.55 17.05
N ALA A 45 -45.99 54.67 17.14
CA ALA A 45 -46.77 54.20 15.99
C ALA A 45 -47.59 55.31 15.30
N SER A 46 -48.14 56.24 16.08
CA SER A 46 -48.92 57.41 15.61
C SER A 46 -48.17 58.34 14.64
N GLN A 47 -46.84 58.23 14.54
CA GLN A 47 -46.02 59.09 13.68
C GLN A 47 -45.85 58.57 12.25
N VAL A 48 -46.31 57.36 11.95
CA VAL A 48 -46.24 56.74 10.62
C VAL A 48 -47.59 56.14 10.23
N SER A 49 -47.75 55.80 8.96
CA SER A 49 -48.96 55.12 8.48
C SER A 49 -48.93 53.61 8.78
N VAL A 50 -50.11 53.00 8.84
CA VAL A 50 -50.24 51.53 8.81
C VAL A 50 -49.52 50.95 7.59
N GLY A 51 -48.92 49.78 7.74
CA GLY A 51 -48.08 49.12 6.74
C GLY A 51 -46.59 49.42 6.85
N GLN A 52 -46.16 50.32 7.75
CA GLN A 52 -44.74 50.50 8.07
C GLN A 52 -44.16 49.19 8.64
N ASP A 53 -43.02 48.76 8.10
CA ASP A 53 -42.47 47.42 8.29
C ASP A 53 -41.02 47.39 8.76
N ALA A 54 -40.62 46.26 9.36
CA ALA A 54 -39.24 45.93 9.65
C ALA A 54 -38.98 44.41 9.62
N LEU A 55 -37.90 44.01 8.95
CA LEU A 55 -37.30 42.69 9.08
C LEU A 55 -36.18 42.76 10.11
N ILE A 56 -36.30 41.95 11.16
CA ILE A 56 -35.38 41.93 12.30
C ILE A 56 -34.75 40.55 12.39
N ARG A 57 -33.41 40.51 12.39
CA ARG A 57 -32.63 39.27 12.51
C ARG A 57 -31.77 39.30 13.76
N ASN A 58 -31.88 38.26 14.59
CA ASN A 58 -30.96 38.09 15.72
C ASN A 58 -29.69 37.38 15.24
N VAL A 59 -28.64 38.17 15.00
CA VAL A 59 -27.31 37.66 14.61
C VAL A 59 -26.44 37.33 15.82
N GLY A 60 -26.88 37.73 17.03
CA GLY A 60 -26.21 37.44 18.29
C GLY A 60 -26.54 36.06 18.88
N GLN A 61 -26.07 35.84 20.12
CA GLN A 61 -26.21 34.57 20.84
C GLN A 61 -27.28 34.60 21.93
N THR A 62 -27.86 35.77 22.24
CA THR A 62 -28.85 35.94 23.30
C THR A 62 -30.20 36.34 22.72
N THR A 63 -31.28 35.84 23.32
CA THR A 63 -32.65 36.23 22.95
C THR A 63 -32.91 37.68 23.36
N PHE A 64 -33.51 38.48 22.48
CA PHE A 64 -34.03 39.81 22.82
C PHE A 64 -35.51 39.93 22.47
N THR A 65 -36.17 40.92 23.02
CA THR A 65 -37.58 41.22 22.77
C THR A 65 -37.72 42.50 21.95
N VAL A 66 -38.64 42.50 20.99
CA VAL A 66 -39.06 43.72 20.31
C VAL A 66 -40.39 44.13 20.91
N THR A 67 -40.47 45.36 21.38
CA THR A 67 -41.64 45.90 22.09
C THR A 67 -42.19 47.14 21.39
N THR A 68 -43.39 47.55 21.76
CA THR A 68 -43.96 48.85 21.41
C THR A 68 -43.18 49.99 22.06
N TYR A 69 -43.54 51.23 21.71
CA TYR A 69 -42.94 52.45 22.25
C TYR A 69 -42.86 52.44 23.78
N GLU A 70 -41.71 52.84 24.33
CA GLU A 70 -41.39 52.84 25.78
C GLU A 70 -41.41 51.45 26.46
N GLY A 71 -41.53 50.35 25.72
CA GLY A 71 -41.53 49.00 26.30
C GLY A 71 -42.89 48.56 26.85
N ASP A 72 -43.98 49.23 26.47
CA ASP A 72 -45.32 48.97 27.02
C ASP A 72 -45.79 47.52 26.81
N SER A 73 -45.61 46.98 25.61
CA SER A 73 -46.09 45.65 25.23
C SER A 73 -45.13 44.94 24.28
N THR A 74 -44.98 43.62 24.44
CA THR A 74 -44.14 42.79 23.54
C THR A 74 -44.81 42.57 22.19
N ILE A 75 -44.11 42.90 21.10
CA ILE A 75 -44.52 42.60 19.72
C ILE A 75 -44.07 41.17 19.37
N ILE A 76 -42.78 40.88 19.54
CA ILE A 76 -42.16 39.57 19.27
C ILE A 76 -40.97 39.31 20.19
N THR A 77 -40.70 38.03 20.44
CA THR A 77 -39.42 37.56 20.99
C THR A 77 -38.58 36.97 19.87
N VAL A 78 -37.30 37.36 19.76
CA VAL A 78 -36.40 36.92 18.69
C VAL A 78 -35.25 36.11 19.29
N SER A 79 -35.37 34.79 19.23
CA SER A 79 -34.29 33.87 19.63
C SER A 79 -33.08 33.97 18.68
N PRO A 80 -31.87 33.55 19.11
CA PRO A 80 -30.68 33.54 18.27
C PRO A 80 -30.91 32.85 16.92
N GLY A 81 -30.49 33.48 15.83
CA GLY A 81 -30.61 32.97 14.46
C GLY A 81 -31.99 33.14 13.81
N ILE A 82 -33.01 33.58 14.56
CA ILE A 82 -34.35 33.78 14.02
C ILE A 82 -34.46 35.15 13.32
N ALA A 83 -35.14 35.15 12.17
CA ALA A 83 -35.57 36.34 11.46
C ALA A 83 -37.09 36.48 11.55
N LYS A 84 -37.56 37.63 12.04
CA LYS A 84 -38.99 37.95 12.14
C LYS A 84 -39.30 39.24 11.38
N TYR A 85 -40.44 39.23 10.70
CA TYR A 85 -40.98 40.39 10.00
C TYR A 85 -42.15 40.94 10.79
N ILE A 86 -42.13 42.25 11.06
CA ILE A 86 -43.22 42.96 11.74
C ILE A 86 -43.76 44.07 10.84
N TYR A 87 -45.05 44.36 10.95
CA TYR A 87 -45.68 45.50 10.29
C TYR A 87 -46.84 46.06 11.11
N LEU A 88 -47.02 47.36 11.01
CA LEU A 88 -48.05 48.10 11.76
C LEU A 88 -49.43 47.90 11.13
N THR A 89 -50.42 47.44 11.90
CA THR A 89 -51.81 47.24 11.44
C THR A 89 -52.77 48.32 11.94
N ASP A 90 -52.44 49.00 13.04
CA ASP A 90 -53.20 50.13 13.58
C ASP A 90 -52.25 51.15 14.21
N ASN A 91 -52.47 52.44 13.96
CA ASN A 91 -51.69 53.57 14.45
C ASN A 91 -52.54 54.60 15.23
N GLY A 92 -53.71 54.19 15.74
CA GLY A 92 -54.65 55.04 16.48
C GLY A 92 -54.09 55.65 17.78
N ASP A 93 -53.03 55.07 18.34
CA ASP A 93 -52.29 55.61 19.49
C ASP A 93 -50.76 55.53 19.30
N VAL A 94 -50.00 55.91 20.33
CA VAL A 94 -48.53 55.93 20.28
C VAL A 94 -47.90 54.53 20.31
N TYR A 95 -48.62 53.50 20.75
CA TYR A 95 -48.11 52.12 20.85
C TYR A 95 -48.38 51.34 19.56
N GLY A 96 -49.56 51.53 18.99
CA GLY A 96 -50.05 50.86 17.79
C GLY A 96 -50.29 49.37 17.98
N THR A 97 -50.97 48.75 17.01
CA THR A 97 -51.08 47.30 16.93
C THR A 97 -50.17 46.77 15.83
N TRP A 98 -49.40 45.74 16.14
CA TRP A 98 -48.40 45.15 15.23
C TRP A 98 -48.76 43.71 14.90
N ALA A 99 -48.69 43.36 13.62
CA ALA A 99 -48.71 41.98 13.18
C ALA A 99 -47.28 41.48 12.97
N ASN A 100 -47.09 40.17 13.11
CA ASN A 100 -45.81 39.52 12.89
C ASN A 100 -45.93 38.28 12.02
N VAL A 101 -44.85 38.00 11.29
CA VAL A 101 -44.66 36.78 10.51
C VAL A 101 -43.25 36.28 10.79
N GLU A 102 -43.12 34.99 11.09
CA GLU A 102 -41.81 34.35 11.15
C GLU A 102 -41.26 34.22 9.73
N PHE A 103 -40.18 34.95 9.43
CA PHE A 103 -39.64 35.06 8.08
C PHE A 103 -38.62 33.95 7.77
N GLY A 104 -37.97 33.43 8.82
CA GLY A 104 -37.14 32.23 8.74
C GLY A 104 -36.42 31.93 10.05
N ALA A 105 -36.20 30.66 10.32
CA ALA A 105 -35.31 30.19 11.38
C ALA A 105 -33.96 29.81 10.75
N GLY A 106 -32.97 30.71 10.83
CA GLY A 106 -31.58 30.40 10.50
C GLY A 106 -30.84 29.96 11.76
N THR A 107 -29.74 29.23 11.63
CA THR A 107 -28.79 29.02 12.73
C THR A 107 -27.58 29.92 12.50
N SER A 108 -27.25 30.81 13.44
CA SER A 108 -26.10 31.72 13.32
C SER A 108 -24.73 31.00 13.39
N SER A 109 -24.74 29.74 13.79
CA SER A 109 -23.66 28.77 13.59
C SER A 109 -24.26 27.38 13.64
N ALA A 110 -23.94 26.48 12.70
CA ALA A 110 -24.22 25.07 12.91
C ALA A 110 -23.39 24.60 14.11
N ASP A 111 -24.02 24.16 15.20
CA ASP A 111 -23.31 23.57 16.33
C ASP A 111 -22.66 22.27 15.84
N ALA A 112 -21.35 22.30 15.63
CA ALA A 112 -20.58 21.16 15.14
C ALA A 112 -20.81 19.91 16.01
N ALA A 113 -21.14 20.07 17.30
CA ALA A 113 -21.46 18.94 18.18
C ALA A 113 -22.75 18.21 17.77
N THR A 114 -23.73 18.92 17.19
CA THR A 114 -25.00 18.33 16.71
C THR A 114 -24.83 17.54 15.41
N LEU A 115 -23.78 17.85 14.64
CA LEU A 115 -23.44 17.18 13.38
C LEU A 115 -22.32 16.12 13.54
N ALA A 116 -21.69 16.06 14.71
CA ALA A 116 -20.68 15.06 15.02
C ALA A 116 -21.29 13.64 14.99
N GLY A 117 -20.52 12.67 14.51
CA GLY A 117 -21.00 11.32 14.27
C GLY A 117 -19.87 10.37 13.93
N ALA A 118 -20.19 9.14 13.53
CA ALA A 118 -19.17 8.17 13.19
C ALA A 118 -18.26 8.67 12.04
N GLY A 119 -16.98 8.88 12.34
CA GLY A 119 -16.00 9.43 11.40
C GLY A 119 -15.77 10.94 11.51
N LEU A 120 -16.55 11.65 12.34
CA LEU A 120 -16.51 13.11 12.51
C LEU A 120 -16.51 13.48 14.00
N LEU A 121 -15.54 14.29 14.41
CA LEU A 121 -15.43 14.85 15.75
C LEU A 121 -15.56 16.37 15.68
N ALA A 122 -16.46 16.92 16.50
CA ALA A 122 -16.51 18.36 16.72
C ALA A 122 -15.31 18.81 17.56
N VAL A 123 -14.55 19.75 17.03
CA VAL A 123 -13.47 20.43 17.76
C VAL A 123 -13.70 21.93 17.61
N GLY A 124 -14.22 22.55 18.67
CA GLY A 124 -14.73 23.92 18.62
C GLY A 124 -15.85 24.05 17.58
N ALA A 125 -15.75 25.05 16.71
CA ALA A 125 -16.71 25.29 15.63
C ALA A 125 -16.45 24.46 14.34
N THR A 126 -15.50 23.52 14.36
CA THR A 126 -15.09 22.75 13.16
C THR A 126 -15.41 21.27 13.30
N LEU A 127 -15.77 20.62 12.18
CA LEU A 127 -15.84 19.16 12.06
C LEU A 127 -14.50 18.63 11.56
N ASN A 128 -13.89 17.73 12.31
CA ASN A 128 -12.65 17.06 11.94
C ASN A 128 -12.91 15.58 11.68
N GLN A 129 -12.19 15.01 10.72
CA GLN A 129 -12.23 13.57 10.49
C GLN A 129 -11.61 12.84 11.70
N SER A 130 -12.27 11.79 12.18
CA SER A 130 -11.85 11.04 13.35
C SER A 130 -11.96 9.54 13.14
N HIS A 131 -10.92 8.81 13.53
CA HIS A 131 -10.90 7.34 13.50
C HIS A 131 -10.48 6.78 14.87
N PRO A 132 -11.40 6.68 15.84
CA PRO A 132 -11.07 6.24 17.19
C PRO A 132 -10.39 4.87 17.19
N VAL A 133 -9.26 4.77 17.90
CA VAL A 133 -8.45 3.54 17.93
C VAL A 133 -8.89 2.64 19.08
N SER A 134 -9.08 1.35 18.80
CA SER A 134 -9.38 0.31 19.79
C SER A 134 -8.50 -0.90 19.55
N SER A 135 -7.97 -1.49 20.62
CA SER A 135 -7.17 -2.71 20.56
C SER A 135 -8.04 -3.94 20.84
N ILE A 136 -7.88 -4.98 20.04
CA ILE A 136 -8.61 -6.25 20.18
C ILE A 136 -7.65 -7.45 20.19
N THR A 137 -7.95 -8.43 21.03
CA THR A 137 -7.19 -9.69 21.18
C THR A 137 -8.07 -10.94 21.05
N VAL A 138 -9.39 -10.74 21.02
CA VAL A 138 -10.40 -11.81 20.97
C VAL A 138 -11.20 -11.65 19.68
N SER A 139 -11.55 -12.77 19.06
CA SER A 139 -12.46 -12.81 17.91
C SER A 139 -13.77 -12.09 18.23
N GLN A 140 -14.26 -11.31 17.28
CA GLN A 140 -15.55 -10.62 17.36
C GLN A 140 -16.19 -10.47 15.98
N ALA A 141 -17.51 -10.27 15.98
CA ALA A 141 -18.23 -9.81 14.79
C ALA A 141 -18.38 -8.28 14.88
N PHE A 142 -17.95 -7.59 13.84
CA PHE A 142 -18.13 -6.14 13.72
C PHE A 142 -19.59 -5.79 13.44
N VAL A 143 -20.02 -4.62 13.89
CA VAL A 143 -21.40 -4.14 13.78
C VAL A 143 -21.45 -2.73 13.21
N ASN A 144 -22.65 -2.22 12.91
CA ASN A 144 -22.79 -0.88 12.31
C ASN A 144 -22.13 0.24 13.14
N THR A 145 -22.13 0.12 14.48
CA THR A 145 -21.50 1.10 15.39
C THR A 145 -19.97 1.10 15.37
N ASP A 146 -19.36 0.18 14.62
CA ASP A 146 -17.91 0.16 14.38
C ASP A 146 -17.44 1.04 13.22
N ARG A 147 -18.39 1.71 12.57
CA ARG A 147 -18.12 2.67 11.50
C ARG A 147 -17.02 3.66 11.91
N ALA A 148 -16.05 3.82 11.02
CA ALA A 148 -14.90 4.70 11.10
C ALA A 148 -13.93 4.44 12.26
N LYS A 149 -14.07 3.36 13.03
CA LYS A 149 -13.07 3.00 14.05
C LYS A 149 -11.82 2.40 13.42
N THR A 150 -10.70 2.52 14.12
CA THR A 150 -9.45 1.82 13.83
C THR A 150 -9.26 0.69 14.82
N TYR A 151 -9.21 -0.56 14.35
CA TYR A 151 -8.94 -1.73 15.16
C TYR A 151 -7.49 -2.18 15.05
N VAL A 152 -6.82 -2.31 16.18
CA VAL A 152 -5.46 -2.86 16.28
C VAL A 152 -5.56 -4.26 16.88
N TRP A 153 -5.35 -5.27 16.04
CA TRP A 153 -5.26 -6.65 16.51
C TRP A 153 -3.92 -6.90 17.17
N THR A 154 -3.94 -7.45 18.37
CA THR A 154 -2.72 -7.75 19.17
C THR A 154 -2.65 -9.21 19.61
N GLY A 155 -3.54 -10.06 19.10
CA GLY A 155 -3.58 -11.50 19.37
C GLY A 155 -2.71 -12.34 18.42
N GLY A 156 -2.84 -13.66 18.52
CA GLY A 156 -2.22 -14.62 17.60
C GLY A 156 -3.06 -14.85 16.33
N VAL A 157 -2.99 -16.07 15.78
CA VAL A 157 -3.85 -16.50 14.66
C VAL A 157 -5.30 -16.58 15.13
N ASN A 158 -6.20 -15.84 14.49
CA ASN A 158 -7.63 -15.89 14.78
C ASN A 158 -8.44 -15.33 13.60
N THR A 159 -9.76 -15.38 13.71
CA THR A 159 -10.69 -14.82 12.73
C THR A 159 -11.57 -13.75 13.37
N VAL A 160 -11.80 -12.64 12.66
CA VAL A 160 -12.84 -11.66 12.98
C VAL A 160 -13.84 -11.61 11.82
N THR A 161 -15.09 -11.30 12.15
CA THR A 161 -16.20 -11.43 11.19
C THR A 161 -16.77 -10.07 10.82
N LEU A 162 -16.92 -9.80 9.53
CA LEU A 162 -17.58 -8.61 9.01
C LEU A 162 -19.10 -8.68 9.22
N PRO A 163 -19.79 -7.54 9.39
CA PRO A 163 -21.25 -7.52 9.38
C PRO A 163 -21.78 -7.90 7.99
N LEU A 164 -23.08 -8.18 7.90
CA LEU A 164 -23.76 -8.27 6.61
C LEU A 164 -23.69 -6.92 5.88
N SER A 165 -23.26 -6.92 4.63
CA SER A 165 -23.10 -5.73 3.78
C SER A 165 -24.42 -4.98 3.60
N SER A 166 -25.53 -5.73 3.52
CA SER A 166 -26.90 -5.20 3.46
C SER A 166 -27.35 -4.50 4.75
N ALA A 167 -26.80 -4.88 5.91
CA ALA A 167 -27.15 -4.28 7.20
C ALA A 167 -26.41 -2.96 7.45
N VAL A 168 -25.17 -2.84 6.97
CA VAL A 168 -24.36 -1.62 7.14
C VAL A 168 -24.45 -0.66 5.96
N GLY A 169 -24.81 -1.16 4.78
CA GLY A 169 -25.01 -0.37 3.57
C GLY A 169 -23.72 0.11 2.92
N ASN A 170 -23.87 0.64 1.70
CA ASN A 170 -22.76 1.24 0.95
C ASN A 170 -22.11 2.37 1.75
N ASN A 171 -20.80 2.57 1.57
CA ASN A 171 -20.00 3.59 2.25
C ASN A 171 -19.83 3.36 3.77
N TRP A 172 -20.21 2.21 4.32
CA TRP A 172 -19.73 1.82 5.64
C TRP A 172 -18.26 1.40 5.58
N PHE A 173 -17.45 1.83 6.53
CA PHE A 173 -16.02 1.51 6.53
C PHE A 173 -15.45 1.44 7.96
N PHE A 174 -14.33 0.75 8.10
CA PHE A 174 -13.47 0.79 9.29
C PHE A 174 -12.02 0.47 8.89
N LEU A 175 -11.08 0.71 9.80
CA LEU A 175 -9.66 0.42 9.58
C LEU A 175 -9.26 -0.76 10.45
N ILE A 176 -8.40 -1.63 9.92
CA ILE A 176 -7.81 -2.72 10.69
C ILE A 176 -6.31 -2.80 10.47
N LYS A 177 -5.56 -3.00 11.56
CA LYS A 177 -4.12 -3.28 11.55
C LYS A 177 -3.86 -4.55 12.35
N ASN A 178 -3.13 -5.48 11.76
CA ASN A 178 -2.57 -6.60 12.49
C ASN A 178 -1.23 -6.18 13.13
N ALA A 179 -1.21 -5.97 14.44
CA ALA A 179 -0.01 -5.79 15.26
C ALA A 179 0.27 -7.01 16.15
N GLY A 180 -0.38 -8.14 15.86
CA GLY A 180 -0.26 -9.40 16.56
C GLY A 180 0.89 -10.28 16.04
N THR A 181 0.95 -11.51 16.53
CA THR A 181 2.04 -12.46 16.22
C THR A 181 1.69 -13.49 15.15
N GLY A 182 0.42 -13.54 14.70
CA GLY A 182 -0.05 -14.48 13.70
C GLY A 182 -1.02 -13.83 12.72
N THR A 183 -1.35 -14.54 11.64
CA THR A 183 -2.28 -14.07 10.63
C THR A 183 -3.69 -13.89 11.20
N LEU A 184 -4.21 -12.67 11.13
CA LEU A 184 -5.60 -12.36 11.43
C LEU A 184 -6.44 -12.58 10.18
N THR A 185 -7.42 -13.47 10.24
CA THR A 185 -8.36 -13.69 9.13
C THR A 185 -9.57 -12.77 9.31
N VAL A 186 -9.92 -12.01 8.29
CA VAL A 186 -11.18 -11.27 8.21
C VAL A 186 -12.13 -12.07 7.33
N SER A 187 -13.26 -12.52 7.88
CA SER A 187 -14.26 -13.30 7.15
C SER A 187 -15.52 -12.49 6.84
N GLY A 188 -16.04 -12.64 5.62
CA GLY A 188 -17.38 -12.17 5.28
C GLY A 188 -18.46 -12.95 6.05
N SER A 189 -19.62 -12.32 6.25
CA SER A 189 -20.82 -12.97 6.79
C SER A 189 -21.76 -13.38 5.67
N GLY A 190 -22.60 -14.40 5.89
CA GLY A 190 -23.69 -14.74 4.97
C GLY A 190 -23.25 -15.15 3.55
N GLY A 191 -21.98 -15.58 3.38
CA GLY A 191 -21.42 -15.91 2.06
C GLY A 191 -20.93 -14.71 1.25
N GLU A 192 -20.92 -13.50 1.84
CA GLU A 192 -20.40 -12.30 1.20
C GLU A 192 -18.88 -12.32 1.09
N PHE A 193 -18.36 -11.58 0.11
CA PHE A 193 -16.93 -11.55 -0.21
C PHE A 193 -16.25 -10.28 0.29
N ILE A 194 -14.97 -10.41 0.62
CA ILE A 194 -13.98 -9.35 0.76
C ILE A 194 -12.93 -9.52 -0.35
N ASP A 195 -12.78 -8.51 -1.21
CA ASP A 195 -11.93 -8.56 -2.41
C ASP A 195 -12.18 -9.80 -3.32
N GLY A 196 -13.44 -10.22 -3.44
CA GLY A 196 -13.82 -11.38 -4.25
C GLY A 196 -13.58 -12.76 -3.61
N ALA A 197 -13.13 -12.81 -2.35
CA ALA A 197 -12.97 -14.05 -1.59
C ALA A 197 -13.80 -14.07 -0.30
N ALA A 198 -14.18 -15.25 0.21
CA ALA A 198 -14.96 -15.37 1.45
C ALA A 198 -14.21 -14.89 2.70
N THR A 199 -12.87 -14.94 2.65
CA THR A 199 -12.00 -14.47 3.72
C THR A 199 -10.78 -13.77 3.16
N LYS A 200 -10.16 -12.91 3.96
CA LYS A 200 -8.87 -12.27 3.67
C LYS A 200 -7.97 -12.34 4.90
N GLY A 201 -6.76 -12.85 4.72
CA GLY A 201 -5.74 -12.89 5.77
C GLY A 201 -4.95 -11.59 5.83
N PHE A 202 -4.69 -11.10 7.04
CA PHE A 202 -3.78 -10.00 7.33
C PHE A 202 -2.60 -10.59 8.09
N ALA A 203 -1.43 -10.66 7.47
CA ALA A 203 -0.19 -11.06 8.14
C ALA A 203 0.22 -10.02 9.21
N PRO A 204 1.08 -10.38 10.17
CA PRO A 204 1.63 -9.41 11.11
C PRO A 204 2.15 -8.17 10.38
N THR A 205 1.88 -6.99 10.94
CA THR A 205 2.19 -5.65 10.41
C THR A 205 1.28 -5.10 9.31
N GLU A 206 0.53 -5.95 8.59
CA GLU A 206 -0.39 -5.52 7.53
C GLU A 206 -1.58 -4.72 8.07
N SER A 207 -2.08 -3.82 7.23
CA SER A 207 -3.28 -3.02 7.52
C SER A 207 -4.07 -2.76 6.25
N ALA A 208 -5.35 -2.42 6.41
CA ALA A 208 -6.17 -1.89 5.32
C ALA A 208 -7.34 -1.07 5.87
N PHE A 209 -7.88 -0.21 5.00
CA PHE A 209 -9.25 0.25 5.10
C PHE A 209 -10.16 -0.83 4.53
N ILE A 210 -11.23 -1.18 5.23
CA ILE A 210 -12.26 -2.09 4.73
C ILE A 210 -13.52 -1.28 4.49
N VAL A 211 -14.02 -1.32 3.26
CA VAL A 211 -15.14 -0.51 2.79
C VAL A 211 -16.24 -1.42 2.24
N CYS A 212 -17.47 -1.19 2.69
CA CYS A 212 -18.67 -1.86 2.19
C CYS A 212 -19.15 -1.17 0.91
N THR A 213 -19.38 -1.95 -0.15
CA THR A 213 -19.97 -1.50 -1.42
C THR A 213 -21.50 -1.55 -1.42
N GLY A 214 -22.10 -2.06 -0.33
CA GLY A 214 -23.52 -2.36 -0.19
C GLY A 214 -23.89 -3.80 -0.55
N THR A 215 -22.98 -4.56 -1.17
CA THR A 215 -23.18 -6.00 -1.51
C THR A 215 -21.96 -6.87 -1.20
N ALA A 216 -20.79 -6.26 -0.99
CA ALA A 216 -19.54 -6.92 -0.65
C ALA A 216 -18.61 -5.93 0.07
N PHE A 217 -17.42 -6.40 0.43
CA PHE A 217 -16.37 -5.58 1.03
C PHE A 217 -15.15 -5.52 0.11
N VAL A 218 -14.47 -4.38 0.14
CA VAL A 218 -13.21 -4.15 -0.57
C VAL A 218 -12.17 -3.60 0.39
N THR A 219 -10.90 -3.90 0.14
CA THR A 219 -9.78 -3.29 0.87
C THR A 219 -9.14 -2.15 0.09
N VAL A 220 -8.76 -1.09 0.80
CA VAL A 220 -7.94 0.00 0.27
C VAL A 220 -6.66 0.11 1.09
N GLY A 221 -5.52 0.13 0.41
CA GLY A 221 -4.21 0.18 1.06
C GLY A 221 -3.81 -1.11 1.78
N TYR A 222 -4.30 -2.27 1.33
CA TYR A 222 -3.96 -3.57 1.91
C TYR A 222 -2.49 -3.93 1.71
N GLY A 223 -1.85 -4.35 2.81
CA GLY A 223 -0.49 -4.85 2.86
C GLY A 223 0.44 -3.99 3.72
N VAL A 224 1.74 -4.13 3.49
CA VAL A 224 2.79 -3.22 3.96
C VAL A 224 3.63 -2.79 2.76
N SER A 225 4.38 -1.70 2.89
CA SER A 225 5.44 -1.39 1.92
C SER A 225 6.50 -2.49 2.01
N THR A 226 6.45 -3.47 1.12
CA THR A 226 7.55 -4.39 0.91
C THR A 226 8.58 -3.66 0.07
N GLN A 227 9.63 -3.12 0.70
CA GLN A 227 10.89 -3.04 -0.02
C GLN A 227 11.18 -4.47 -0.50
N PHE A 228 11.38 -4.67 -1.80
CA PHE A 228 11.84 -5.95 -2.34
C PHE A 228 13.23 -6.22 -1.78
N GLU A 229 13.30 -6.83 -0.60
CA GLU A 229 14.54 -7.29 0.01
C GLU A 229 14.73 -8.76 -0.36
N TYR A 230 15.84 -9.08 -1.03
CA TYR A 230 16.20 -10.47 -1.27
C TYR A 230 16.72 -11.07 0.04
N GLY A 231 16.06 -12.11 0.54
CA GLY A 231 16.62 -12.93 1.62
C GLY A 231 17.95 -13.56 1.17
N VAL A 232 18.97 -13.49 2.04
CA VAL A 232 20.30 -14.06 1.82
C VAL A 232 20.55 -15.19 2.82
N LEU A 233 20.78 -16.40 2.32
CA LEU A 233 21.33 -17.50 3.08
C LEU A 233 22.86 -17.49 2.98
N ASN A 234 23.56 -17.66 4.11
CA ASN A 234 24.99 -17.96 4.12
C ASN A 234 25.23 -19.26 4.90
N LYS A 235 25.66 -20.32 4.20
CA LYS A 235 25.73 -21.68 4.75
C LYS A 235 27.10 -22.29 4.53
N THR A 236 27.74 -22.70 5.62
CA THR A 236 29.02 -23.41 5.56
C THR A 236 28.80 -24.90 5.29
N VAL A 237 29.54 -25.44 4.32
CA VAL A 237 29.51 -26.84 3.91
C VAL A 237 30.92 -27.40 3.79
N THR A 238 31.11 -28.66 4.19
CA THR A 238 32.43 -29.30 4.23
C THR A 238 32.48 -30.70 3.62
N GLY A 239 31.34 -31.39 3.51
CA GLY A 239 31.24 -32.71 2.87
C GLY A 239 29.87 -33.35 3.11
N GLY A 240 29.42 -34.25 2.22
CA GLY A 240 28.18 -35.00 2.40
C GLY A 240 26.92 -34.24 1.96
N SER A 241 25.76 -34.63 2.50
CA SER A 241 24.46 -34.07 2.08
C SER A 241 23.89 -33.07 3.11
N TYR A 242 23.36 -31.95 2.62
CA TYR A 242 22.71 -30.90 3.40
C TYR A 242 21.30 -30.63 2.88
N THR A 243 20.28 -31.11 3.59
CA THR A 243 18.89 -30.76 3.28
C THR A 243 18.56 -29.39 3.84
N LEU A 244 18.12 -28.47 2.97
CA LEU A 244 17.65 -27.15 3.39
C LEU A 244 16.26 -27.24 4.01
N THR A 245 16.07 -26.50 5.08
CA THR A 245 14.72 -26.25 5.62
C THR A 245 13.93 -25.34 4.68
N ALA A 246 12.60 -25.33 4.81
CA ALA A 246 11.75 -24.43 4.03
C ALA A 246 12.12 -22.95 4.22
N ASN A 247 12.57 -22.56 5.42
CA ASN A 247 13.01 -21.19 5.71
C ASN A 247 14.36 -20.85 5.06
N GLU A 248 15.32 -21.79 5.07
CA GLU A 248 16.59 -21.59 4.38
C GLU A 248 16.39 -21.49 2.87
N ALA A 249 15.57 -22.37 2.29
CA ALA A 249 15.24 -22.37 0.87
C ALA A 249 14.33 -21.21 0.45
N ALA A 250 13.70 -20.48 1.38
CA ALA A 250 12.95 -19.27 1.03
C ALA A 250 13.87 -18.11 0.58
N ASN A 251 15.17 -18.18 0.89
CA ASN A 251 16.15 -17.17 0.47
C ASN A 251 16.46 -17.30 -1.02
N THR A 252 16.22 -16.23 -1.78
CA THR A 252 16.54 -16.15 -3.21
C THR A 252 18.04 -16.15 -3.46
N ILE A 253 18.83 -15.50 -2.61
CA ILE A 253 20.30 -15.49 -2.71
C ILE A 253 20.86 -16.49 -1.70
N GLN A 254 21.73 -17.40 -2.14
CA GLN A 254 22.33 -18.41 -1.28
C GLN A 254 23.84 -18.47 -1.51
N ILE A 255 24.61 -18.22 -0.46
CA ILE A 255 26.06 -18.22 -0.44
C ILE A 255 26.52 -19.47 0.33
N TYR A 256 27.33 -20.28 -0.33
CA TYR A 256 27.94 -21.46 0.26
C TYR A 256 29.43 -21.23 0.43
N ASN A 257 29.96 -21.49 1.63
CA ASN A 257 31.38 -21.34 1.93
C ASN A 257 31.92 -22.58 2.66
N GLY A 258 33.24 -22.63 2.86
CA GLY A 258 33.91 -23.73 3.56
C GLY A 258 34.96 -24.41 2.70
N THR A 259 35.70 -25.34 3.30
CA THR A 259 36.65 -26.20 2.58
C THR A 259 36.01 -27.55 2.36
N LEU A 260 35.88 -27.98 1.11
CA LEU A 260 35.28 -29.27 0.79
C LEU A 260 36.31 -30.37 0.99
N ASN A 261 35.98 -31.33 1.84
CA ASN A 261 36.77 -32.54 2.09
C ASN A 261 36.21 -33.75 1.35
N GLN A 262 34.98 -33.64 0.83
CA GLN A 262 34.25 -34.62 0.02
C GLN A 262 33.27 -33.87 -0.90
N ASN A 263 32.66 -34.57 -1.86
CA ASN A 263 31.55 -34.00 -2.63
C ASN A 263 30.42 -33.58 -1.69
N VAL A 264 29.84 -32.41 -1.97
CA VAL A 264 28.70 -31.88 -1.23
C VAL A 264 27.47 -31.86 -2.12
N THR A 265 26.38 -32.39 -1.57
CA THR A 265 25.05 -32.28 -2.17
C THR A 265 24.16 -31.42 -1.27
N VAL A 266 23.56 -30.37 -1.82
CA VAL A 266 22.56 -29.56 -1.15
C VAL A 266 21.19 -29.95 -1.68
N VAL A 267 20.32 -30.42 -0.80
CA VAL A 267 18.96 -30.83 -1.15
C VAL A 267 18.01 -29.68 -0.85
N VAL A 268 17.43 -29.08 -1.89
CA VAL A 268 16.38 -28.05 -1.76
C VAL A 268 14.99 -28.69 -1.76
N PRO A 269 13.98 -28.06 -1.16
CA PRO A 269 12.61 -28.58 -1.23
C PRO A 269 12.10 -28.69 -2.68
N PRO A 270 11.34 -29.75 -3.02
CA PRO A 270 10.78 -29.96 -4.36
C PRO A 270 9.58 -29.03 -4.61
N ILE A 271 9.84 -27.73 -4.66
CA ILE A 271 8.85 -26.68 -4.93
C ILE A 271 9.33 -25.80 -6.08
N VAL A 272 8.39 -25.21 -6.83
CA VAL A 272 8.73 -24.25 -7.87
C VAL A 272 9.37 -23.01 -7.24
N ASN A 273 10.62 -22.70 -7.58
CA ASN A 273 11.34 -21.56 -7.02
C ASN A 273 12.52 -21.12 -7.91
N PHE A 274 13.07 -19.94 -7.62
CA PHE A 274 14.24 -19.36 -8.27
C PHE A 274 15.35 -19.09 -7.26
N TYR A 275 16.56 -19.56 -7.57
CA TYR A 275 17.72 -19.45 -6.69
C TYR A 275 18.89 -18.77 -7.41
N ILE A 276 19.57 -17.87 -6.71
CA ILE A 276 20.85 -17.29 -7.10
C ILE A 276 21.90 -17.87 -6.16
N ILE A 277 22.68 -18.82 -6.68
CA ILE A 277 23.68 -19.53 -5.91
C ILE A 277 25.06 -18.90 -6.11
N SER A 278 25.78 -18.68 -5.02
CA SER A 278 27.21 -18.37 -5.03
C SER A 278 27.98 -19.46 -4.30
N ASN A 279 28.85 -20.16 -5.02
CA ASN A 279 29.75 -21.15 -4.44
C ASN A 279 31.11 -20.49 -4.14
N GLN A 280 31.32 -20.09 -2.90
CA GLN A 280 32.57 -19.55 -2.36
C GLN A 280 33.36 -20.62 -1.59
N CYS A 281 33.12 -21.90 -1.85
CA CYS A 281 33.86 -22.97 -1.19
C CYS A 281 35.26 -23.14 -1.81
N ASN A 282 36.23 -23.50 -0.98
CA ASN A 282 37.52 -24.00 -1.44
C ASN A 282 37.39 -25.50 -1.72
N ALA A 283 37.22 -25.87 -2.98
CA ALA A 283 36.72 -27.20 -3.34
C ALA A 283 37.79 -28.26 -3.68
N GLY A 284 39.02 -27.85 -4.03
CA GLY A 284 40.02 -28.80 -4.54
C GLY A 284 39.47 -29.58 -5.74
N ASN A 285 39.34 -30.91 -5.61
CA ASN A 285 38.77 -31.81 -6.63
C ASN A 285 37.28 -32.17 -6.39
N PHE A 286 36.64 -31.61 -5.37
CA PHE A 286 35.26 -31.94 -5.01
C PHE A 286 34.26 -30.97 -5.65
N THR A 287 33.00 -31.38 -5.70
CA THR A 287 31.92 -30.57 -6.29
C THR A 287 30.88 -30.16 -5.27
N LEU A 288 30.21 -29.03 -5.53
CA LEU A 288 28.98 -28.62 -4.87
C LEU A 288 27.82 -28.80 -5.85
N THR A 289 26.93 -29.74 -5.54
CA THR A 289 25.80 -30.12 -6.39
C THR A 289 24.48 -29.86 -5.66
N PHE A 290 23.47 -29.43 -6.39
CA PHE A 290 22.14 -29.11 -5.87
C PHE A 290 21.10 -30.03 -6.50
N GLU A 291 20.19 -30.55 -5.68
CA GLU A 291 19.12 -31.46 -6.10
C GLU A 291 17.84 -31.25 -5.28
N THR A 292 16.73 -31.83 -5.72
CA THR A 292 15.45 -31.83 -4.97
C THR A 292 15.25 -33.09 -4.12
N GLY A 293 16.11 -34.10 -4.29
CA GLY A 293 15.95 -35.43 -3.71
C GLY A 293 14.89 -36.31 -4.39
N ALA A 294 14.22 -35.81 -5.45
CA ALA A 294 13.30 -36.62 -6.24
C ALA A 294 14.06 -37.63 -7.12
N VAL A 295 13.56 -38.87 -7.16
CA VAL A 295 14.21 -39.96 -7.91
C VAL A 295 14.21 -39.63 -9.40
N GLY A 296 15.41 -39.61 -10.01
CA GLY A 296 15.58 -39.31 -11.44
C GLY A 296 15.55 -37.81 -11.79
N ALA A 297 15.54 -36.92 -10.79
CA ALA A 297 15.62 -35.48 -11.01
C ALA A 297 16.96 -35.04 -11.60
N SER A 298 16.93 -33.99 -12.42
CA SER A 298 18.15 -33.29 -12.85
C SER A 298 18.75 -32.51 -11.69
N THR A 299 20.08 -32.55 -11.58
CA THR A 299 20.85 -31.81 -10.57
C THR A 299 21.64 -30.68 -11.21
N ALA A 300 21.95 -29.65 -10.43
CA ALA A 300 22.77 -28.52 -10.86
C ALA A 300 24.09 -28.50 -10.09
N THR A 301 25.21 -28.54 -10.79
CA THR A 301 26.54 -28.42 -10.17
C THR A 301 27.09 -27.02 -10.37
N VAL A 302 27.51 -26.37 -9.30
CA VAL A 302 28.08 -25.01 -9.32
C VAL A 302 29.58 -25.11 -9.01
N PRO A 303 30.48 -24.77 -9.94
CA PRO A 303 31.92 -24.81 -9.71
C PRO A 303 32.36 -23.89 -8.56
N ALA A 304 33.48 -24.22 -7.92
CA ALA A 304 34.08 -23.37 -6.88
C ALA A 304 34.46 -21.98 -7.43
N GLY A 305 34.20 -20.94 -6.64
CA GLY A 305 34.32 -19.53 -7.06
C GLY A 305 33.23 -19.08 -8.04
N GLY A 306 32.33 -19.98 -8.45
CA GLY A 306 31.30 -19.74 -9.44
C GLY A 306 29.99 -19.20 -8.85
N GLN A 307 29.16 -18.70 -9.74
CA GLN A 307 27.79 -18.27 -9.46
C GLN A 307 26.85 -18.83 -10.53
N ALA A 308 25.64 -19.19 -10.15
CA ALA A 308 24.63 -19.68 -11.09
C ALA A 308 23.22 -19.25 -10.67
N SER A 309 22.40 -18.91 -11.65
CA SER A 309 20.96 -18.79 -11.47
C SER A 309 20.32 -20.14 -11.77
N LEU A 310 19.55 -20.66 -10.83
CA LEU A 310 18.92 -21.97 -10.92
C LEU A 310 17.40 -21.82 -10.85
N ILE A 311 16.69 -22.59 -11.67
CA ILE A 311 15.24 -22.74 -11.62
C ILE A 311 14.95 -24.13 -11.09
N CYS A 312 14.12 -24.19 -10.05
CA CYS A 312 13.49 -25.43 -9.61
C CYS A 312 12.07 -25.46 -10.16
N ASP A 313 11.73 -26.50 -10.92
CA ASP A 313 10.36 -26.71 -11.45
C ASP A 313 9.48 -27.56 -10.49
N GLY A 314 9.97 -27.80 -9.27
CA GLY A 314 9.37 -28.71 -8.29
C GLY A 314 9.88 -30.15 -8.38
N THR A 315 10.65 -30.51 -9.41
CA THR A 315 11.30 -31.83 -9.53
C THR A 315 12.76 -31.69 -9.93
N ASN A 316 13.06 -30.94 -10.98
CA ASN A 316 14.38 -30.73 -11.54
C ASN A 316 14.99 -29.42 -11.05
N LEU A 317 16.31 -29.42 -10.86
CA LEU A 317 17.10 -28.20 -10.76
C LEU A 317 17.84 -27.97 -12.06
N LEU A 318 17.52 -26.87 -12.73
CA LEU A 318 18.06 -26.50 -14.03
C LEU A 318 18.81 -25.19 -13.93
N ASN A 319 19.89 -25.04 -14.69
CA ASN A 319 20.52 -23.74 -14.86
C ASN A 319 19.62 -22.84 -15.72
N ALA A 320 19.30 -21.63 -15.23
CA ALA A 320 18.47 -20.66 -15.92
C ALA A 320 19.13 -20.13 -17.21
N ASN A 321 20.45 -20.25 -17.32
CA ASN A 321 21.23 -19.81 -18.47
C ASN A 321 21.72 -21.04 -19.24
N THR A 322 20.89 -21.52 -20.18
CA THR A 322 21.19 -22.69 -21.02
C THR A 322 22.19 -22.39 -22.15
N THR A 323 22.46 -21.11 -22.41
CA THR A 323 23.59 -20.62 -23.21
C THR A 323 24.22 -19.43 -22.51
N GLN A 324 25.55 -19.39 -22.39
CA GLN A 324 26.25 -18.27 -21.76
C GLN A 324 26.31 -17.09 -22.74
N ALA A 325 25.23 -16.32 -22.83
CA ALA A 325 25.23 -15.04 -23.53
C ALA A 325 26.06 -14.02 -22.73
N GLY A 326 27.09 -13.43 -23.37
CA GLY A 326 27.88 -12.33 -22.79
C GLY A 326 29.17 -12.71 -22.03
N GLY A 327 29.63 -13.96 -22.09
CA GLY A 327 30.94 -14.34 -21.56
C GLY A 327 32.09 -13.74 -22.38
N THR A 328 33.04 -13.06 -21.73
CA THR A 328 34.22 -12.48 -22.39
C THR A 328 35.39 -13.46 -22.53
N THR A 329 35.39 -14.57 -21.78
CA THR A 329 36.38 -15.65 -21.83
C THR A 329 35.77 -16.99 -21.41
N PHE A 330 36.13 -18.09 -22.08
CA PHE A 330 35.74 -19.46 -21.74
C PHE A 330 36.97 -20.27 -21.33
N SER A 331 36.99 -20.81 -20.10
CA SER A 331 38.04 -21.71 -19.62
C SER A 331 37.48 -23.13 -19.52
N LEU A 332 38.23 -24.09 -20.07
CA LEU A 332 37.92 -25.51 -19.98
C LEU A 332 38.80 -26.17 -18.90
N VAL A 333 38.30 -27.24 -18.27
CA VAL A 333 39.16 -28.11 -17.43
C VAL A 333 40.20 -28.83 -18.30
N ASN A 334 41.26 -29.36 -17.70
CA ASN A 334 42.20 -30.19 -18.46
C ASN A 334 41.53 -31.53 -18.81
N GLY A 335 41.31 -31.78 -20.10
CA GLY A 335 40.86 -33.08 -20.61
C GLY A 335 42.00 -34.06 -20.82
N THR A 336 41.67 -35.28 -21.21
CA THR A 336 42.61 -36.30 -21.68
C THR A 336 42.29 -36.70 -23.12
N VAL A 337 43.15 -37.49 -23.75
CA VAL A 337 42.86 -38.04 -25.09
C VAL A 337 41.56 -38.87 -25.11
N SER A 338 41.25 -39.59 -24.03
CA SER A 338 40.04 -40.42 -23.96
C SER A 338 38.81 -39.69 -23.41
N ASN A 339 38.99 -38.51 -22.80
CA ASN A 339 37.92 -37.68 -22.26
C ASN A 339 38.27 -36.18 -22.47
N PRO A 340 38.17 -35.67 -23.71
CA PRO A 340 38.44 -34.27 -24.00
C PRO A 340 37.51 -33.33 -23.24
N SER A 341 38.03 -32.15 -22.91
CA SER A 341 37.33 -31.15 -22.10
C SER A 341 36.22 -30.42 -22.84
N LEU A 342 36.28 -30.41 -24.17
CA LEU A 342 35.17 -30.04 -25.05
C LEU A 342 34.87 -31.26 -25.92
N ASN A 343 33.72 -31.89 -25.73
CA ASN A 343 33.35 -33.13 -26.40
C ASN A 343 31.88 -33.15 -26.82
N PHE A 344 31.53 -34.11 -27.67
CA PHE A 344 30.13 -34.36 -28.02
C PHE A 344 29.48 -35.27 -26.99
N ALA A 345 28.25 -34.95 -26.57
CA ALA A 345 27.56 -35.72 -25.53
C ALA A 345 27.38 -37.21 -25.90
N SER A 346 27.17 -37.51 -27.19
CA SER A 346 27.03 -38.88 -27.70
C SER A 346 28.38 -39.56 -28.00
N GLU A 347 29.48 -38.82 -28.06
CA GLU A 347 30.83 -39.31 -28.40
C GLU A 347 31.85 -38.62 -27.50
N ALA A 348 31.84 -38.97 -26.22
CA ALA A 348 32.60 -38.28 -25.19
C ALA A 348 34.14 -38.33 -25.38
N ASN A 349 34.61 -39.24 -26.23
CA ASN A 349 36.01 -39.47 -26.58
C ASN A 349 36.47 -38.72 -27.86
N THR A 350 35.59 -37.89 -28.44
CA THR A 350 35.86 -37.07 -29.61
C THR A 350 35.71 -35.60 -29.22
N GLY A 351 36.77 -34.79 -29.39
CA GLY A 351 36.78 -33.43 -28.89
C GLY A 351 38.14 -32.73 -28.82
N ILE A 352 38.18 -31.59 -28.12
CA ILE A 352 39.37 -30.76 -27.88
C ILE A 352 39.81 -30.88 -26.43
N TYR A 353 41.11 -31.07 -26.22
CA TYR A 353 41.73 -31.11 -24.89
C TYR A 353 43.11 -30.45 -24.89
N ARG A 354 43.74 -30.42 -23.72
CA ARG A 354 45.09 -29.93 -23.52
C ARG A 354 46.02 -31.13 -23.23
N PRO A 355 46.83 -31.60 -24.20
CA PRO A 355 47.78 -32.70 -23.97
C PRO A 355 48.87 -32.35 -22.95
N GLY A 356 49.29 -31.09 -22.92
CA GLY A 356 50.27 -30.56 -21.98
C GLY A 356 50.29 -29.03 -21.94
N PRO A 357 51.23 -28.42 -21.19
CA PRO A 357 51.41 -26.98 -21.21
C PRO A 357 51.76 -26.44 -22.61
N GLY A 358 51.02 -25.41 -23.05
CA GLY A 358 51.26 -24.78 -24.35
C GLY A 358 50.83 -25.61 -25.56
N SER A 359 50.03 -26.67 -25.37
CA SER A 359 49.50 -27.47 -26.48
C SER A 359 47.98 -27.56 -26.49
N LEU A 360 47.43 -27.68 -27.71
CA LEU A 360 46.02 -27.92 -28.00
C LEU A 360 45.92 -29.22 -28.81
N GLY A 361 45.15 -30.18 -28.31
CA GLY A 361 44.98 -31.49 -28.92
C GLY A 361 43.56 -31.73 -29.37
N ILE A 362 43.41 -32.33 -30.55
CA ILE A 362 42.14 -32.86 -31.06
C ILE A 362 42.19 -34.37 -30.94
N SER A 363 41.26 -34.92 -30.18
CA SER A 363 41.05 -36.37 -30.06
C SER A 363 39.82 -36.80 -30.86
N ILE A 364 39.93 -37.92 -31.58
CA ILE A 364 38.80 -38.58 -32.25
C ILE A 364 38.81 -40.04 -31.80
N LEU A 365 37.69 -40.53 -31.26
CA LEU A 365 37.55 -41.90 -30.77
C LEU A 365 38.70 -42.32 -29.84
N ALA A 366 39.07 -41.44 -28.91
CA ALA A 366 40.17 -41.62 -27.96
C ALA A 366 41.60 -41.67 -28.55
N ASN A 367 41.80 -41.27 -29.81
CA ASN A 367 43.12 -41.14 -30.43
C ASN A 367 43.48 -39.68 -30.68
N LEU A 368 44.72 -39.28 -30.37
CA LEU A 368 45.24 -37.96 -30.72
C LEU A 368 45.47 -37.90 -32.23
N VAL A 369 44.68 -37.06 -32.92
CA VAL A 369 44.76 -36.91 -34.38
C VAL A 369 45.54 -35.66 -34.78
N LEU A 370 45.46 -34.60 -33.97
CA LEU A 370 46.19 -33.35 -34.20
C LEU A 370 46.66 -32.76 -32.87
N GLU A 371 47.92 -32.38 -32.80
CA GLU A 371 48.47 -31.57 -31.70
C GLU A 371 49.11 -30.30 -32.25
N THR A 372 48.68 -29.16 -31.75
CA THR A 372 49.30 -27.86 -32.01
C THR A 372 50.07 -27.43 -30.78
N THR A 373 51.34 -27.08 -30.96
CA THR A 373 52.21 -26.51 -29.93
C THR A 373 52.65 -25.11 -30.34
N ALA A 374 53.37 -24.40 -29.47
CA ALA A 374 53.96 -23.11 -29.80
C ALA A 374 54.99 -23.17 -30.95
N THR A 375 55.47 -24.35 -31.32
CA THR A 375 56.53 -24.56 -32.32
C THR A 375 56.06 -25.23 -33.61
N GLY A 376 54.81 -25.71 -33.68
CA GLY A 376 54.32 -26.39 -34.88
C GLY A 376 53.04 -27.19 -34.68
N ILE A 377 52.69 -27.96 -35.73
CA ILE A 377 51.52 -28.83 -35.78
C ILE A 377 52.00 -30.25 -36.11
N ASP A 378 51.64 -31.22 -35.27
CA ASP A 378 51.83 -32.65 -35.51
C ASP A 378 50.48 -33.30 -35.85
N VAL A 379 50.44 -34.04 -36.96
CA VAL A 379 49.24 -34.77 -37.42
C VAL A 379 49.51 -36.27 -37.41
N THR A 380 48.68 -37.02 -36.70
CA THR A 380 48.74 -38.48 -36.69
C THR A 380 47.98 -39.02 -37.90
N GLY A 381 48.69 -39.61 -38.86
CA GLY A 381 48.11 -40.26 -40.05
C GLY A 381 48.33 -39.49 -41.35
N ASN A 382 47.47 -39.73 -42.35
CA ASN A 382 47.58 -39.13 -43.67
C ASN A 382 46.93 -37.74 -43.72
N VAL A 383 47.64 -36.76 -44.29
CA VAL A 383 47.08 -35.45 -44.61
C VAL A 383 46.58 -35.46 -46.05
N GLY A 384 45.26 -35.39 -46.24
CA GLY A 384 44.65 -35.22 -47.56
C GLY A 384 44.44 -33.73 -47.88
N ALA A 385 45.15 -33.21 -48.88
CA ALA A 385 44.95 -31.84 -49.38
C ALA A 385 44.24 -31.88 -50.74
N SER A 386 43.12 -31.17 -50.88
CA SER A 386 42.35 -31.07 -52.14
C SER A 386 42.71 -29.84 -52.99
N GLY A 387 43.81 -29.15 -52.67
CA GLY A 387 44.30 -27.94 -53.35
C GLY A 387 45.83 -27.83 -53.30
N THR A 388 46.39 -26.65 -53.63
CA THR A 388 47.84 -26.40 -53.57
C THR A 388 48.30 -26.16 -52.14
N GLY A 389 49.16 -27.03 -51.61
CA GLY A 389 49.85 -26.84 -50.33
C GLY A 389 51.24 -26.23 -50.55
N ASN A 390 51.53 -25.10 -49.93
CA ASN A 390 52.88 -24.50 -49.95
C ASN A 390 53.61 -24.94 -48.68
N PHE A 391 54.63 -25.78 -48.81
CA PHE A 391 55.46 -26.22 -47.69
C PHE A 391 56.80 -25.49 -47.74
N GLU A 392 57.09 -24.67 -46.73
CA GLU A 392 58.37 -23.99 -46.57
C GLU A 392 59.22 -24.75 -45.55
N GLY A 393 60.48 -25.05 -45.88
CA GLY A 393 61.39 -25.84 -45.03
C GLY A 393 61.69 -27.26 -45.51
N GLY A 394 61.09 -27.69 -46.62
CA GLY A 394 61.31 -29.01 -47.22
C GLY A 394 60.45 -30.10 -46.59
N ILE A 395 60.00 -31.06 -47.42
CA ILE A 395 59.21 -32.20 -46.97
C ILE A 395 60.12 -33.42 -47.02
N SER A 396 60.41 -34.03 -45.87
CA SER A 396 61.29 -35.20 -45.77
C SER A 396 60.47 -36.47 -45.63
N GLY A 397 60.74 -37.47 -46.48
CA GLY A 397 60.22 -38.84 -46.30
C GLY A 397 58.81 -39.13 -46.83
N GLY A 398 58.25 -38.29 -47.69
CA GLY A 398 56.96 -38.53 -48.35
C GLY A 398 57.09 -39.13 -49.76
N THR A 399 56.14 -39.98 -50.15
CA THR A 399 55.85 -40.28 -51.56
C THR A 399 54.85 -39.21 -52.03
N PHE A 400 55.28 -38.32 -52.94
CA PHE A 400 54.44 -37.24 -53.49
C PHE A 400 53.61 -37.70 -54.67
#